data_AF-B4IQY9-F1
#
_entry.id   AF-B4IQY9-F1
#
_cell.length_a   1.000
_cell.length_b   1.000
_cell.length_c   1.000
_cell.angle_alpha   90.00
_cell.angle_beta   90.00
_cell.angle_gamma   90.00
#
_symmetry.space_group_name_H-M   'P 1'
#
loop_
_entity.id
_entity.type
_entity.pdbx_description
1 polymer ?
#
loop_
_entity_poly.entity_id
_entity_poly.type
_entity_poly.pdbx_seq_one_letter_code
_entity_poly.pdbx_strand_id
1 'polypeptide(L)'
;MGTIVGLCTLYDYFLSQDQSSISVTVKMCSARSSSRAIFRIVDSKSNPNWVAESFSSFIIHGFFSVDSFFFIGGLLVATVALRSMDKSKGKLNVPLMYLHRIIRIVPILAIAILVYIKLTPIVSGGPYFKGGFHGTAAYEKGWFWTLLFVQNYATSNICLDHTWYWAVDMQLYIISPLLLIALYKWGKKAAAGIAVLVLLLSSCLFATMIVNKYSLLFK
;
A
#
# COMPACT_ATOMS: atom_id res chain seq x y z
N MET A 1 -15.26 -29.66 -15.13
CA MET A 1 -14.02 -28.89 -15.44
C MET A 1 -13.46 -28.17 -14.22
N GLY A 2 -14.18 -27.24 -13.60
CA GLY A 2 -13.66 -26.48 -12.43
C GLY A 2 -13.29 -27.32 -11.20
N THR A 3 -14.01 -28.42 -10.94
CA THR A 3 -13.71 -29.36 -9.85
C THR A 3 -12.39 -30.11 -10.03
N ILE A 4 -12.09 -30.54 -11.26
CA ILE A 4 -10.84 -31.22 -11.60
C ILE A 4 -9.65 -30.27 -11.48
N VAL A 5 -9.78 -29.05 -12.03
CA VAL A 5 -8.76 -28.00 -11.89
C VAL A 5 -8.55 -27.64 -10.41
N GLY A 6 -9.62 -27.53 -9.63
CA GLY A 6 -9.56 -27.25 -8.20
C GLY A 6 -8.83 -28.34 -7.41
N LEU A 7 -9.17 -29.62 -7.64
CA LEU A 7 -8.50 -30.75 -6.99
C LEU A 7 -7.02 -30.88 -7.40
N CYS A 8 -6.71 -30.72 -8.69
CA CYS A 8 -5.33 -30.70 -9.16
C CYS A 8 -4.53 -29.53 -8.58
N THR A 9 -5.15 -28.35 -8.44
CA THR A 9 -4.51 -27.17 -7.84
C THR A 9 -4.30 -27.35 -6.33
N LEU A 10 -5.25 -27.94 -5.62
CA LEU A 10 -5.12 -28.25 -4.19
C LEU A 10 -4.04 -29.32 -3.95
N TYR A 11 -3.99 -30.37 -4.78
CA TYR A 11 -2.95 -31.39 -4.74
C TYR A 11 -1.55 -30.80 -5.00
N ASP A 12 -1.42 -29.97 -6.04
CA ASP A 12 -0.20 -29.20 -6.36
C ASP A 12 0.18 -28.18 -5.27
N TYR A 13 -0.79 -27.70 -4.49
CA TYR A 13 -0.54 -26.72 -3.42
C TYR A 13 -0.13 -27.37 -2.08
N PHE A 14 -0.77 -28.47 -1.68
CA PHE A 14 -0.60 -29.07 -0.36
C PHE A 14 0.36 -30.27 -0.32
N LEU A 15 0.43 -31.08 -1.38
CA LEU A 15 1.13 -32.37 -1.36
C LEU A 15 2.52 -32.34 -2.00
N SER A 16 2.88 -31.28 -2.71
CA SER A 16 4.16 -31.23 -3.42
C SER A 16 4.80 -29.85 -3.30
N GLN A 17 5.75 -29.74 -2.38
CA GLN A 17 6.59 -28.55 -2.25
C GLN A 17 7.74 -28.55 -3.28
N ASP A 18 7.99 -29.70 -3.94
CA ASP A 18 9.02 -29.88 -4.95
C ASP A 18 8.43 -30.29 -6.32
N GLN A 19 8.57 -29.41 -7.31
CA GLN A 19 7.92 -29.48 -8.63
C GLN A 19 8.40 -30.67 -9.49
N SER A 20 9.47 -31.36 -9.08
CA SER A 20 10.15 -32.42 -9.83
C SER A 20 9.40 -33.76 -9.83
N SER A 21 8.58 -34.04 -8.81
CA SER A 21 7.92 -35.35 -8.59
C SER A 21 6.48 -35.46 -9.11
N ILE A 22 5.89 -34.36 -9.61
CA ILE A 22 4.48 -34.31 -10.01
C ILE A 22 4.28 -34.80 -11.45
N SER A 23 3.29 -35.69 -11.64
CA SER A 23 2.87 -36.22 -12.95
C SER A 23 2.43 -35.11 -13.92
N VAL A 24 2.77 -35.27 -15.21
CA VAL A 24 2.56 -34.25 -16.27
C VAL A 24 1.07 -33.85 -16.40
N THR A 25 0.16 -34.80 -16.20
CA THR A 25 -1.30 -34.55 -16.25
C THR A 25 -1.77 -33.60 -15.17
N VAL A 26 -1.21 -33.70 -13.96
CA VAL A 26 -1.53 -32.80 -12.83
C VAL A 26 -0.95 -31.40 -13.07
N LYS A 27 0.23 -31.31 -13.69
CA LYS A 27 0.84 -30.02 -14.08
C LYS A 27 0.05 -29.29 -15.16
N MET A 28 -0.59 -30.01 -16.09
CA MET A 28 -1.42 -29.41 -17.15
C MET A 28 -2.78 -28.92 -16.63
N CYS A 29 -3.38 -29.66 -15.69
CA CYS A 29 -4.68 -29.32 -15.11
C CYS A 29 -4.60 -28.37 -13.90
N SER A 30 -3.43 -28.18 -13.29
CA SER A 30 -3.23 -27.25 -12.18
C SER A 30 -3.22 -25.80 -12.67
N ALA A 31 -4.13 -24.98 -12.13
CA ALA A 31 -4.18 -23.55 -12.42
C ALA A 31 -2.89 -22.84 -12.02
N ARG A 32 -2.21 -23.30 -10.95
CA ARG A 32 -0.93 -22.78 -10.47
C ARG A 32 0.20 -23.03 -11.48
N SER A 33 0.30 -24.25 -11.98
CA SER A 33 1.34 -24.64 -12.95
C SER A 33 1.13 -23.94 -14.30
N SER A 34 -0.10 -23.90 -14.81
CA SER A 34 -0.45 -23.19 -16.04
C SER A 34 -0.21 -21.68 -15.93
N SER A 35 -0.50 -21.05 -14.78
CA SER A 35 -0.18 -19.64 -14.54
C SER A 35 1.32 -19.38 -14.55
N ARG A 36 2.14 -20.23 -13.90
CA ARG A 36 3.61 -20.10 -13.92
C ARG A 36 4.18 -20.25 -15.33
N ALA A 37 3.61 -21.16 -16.13
CA ALA A 37 4.00 -21.33 -17.52
C ALA A 37 3.70 -20.05 -18.31
N ILE A 38 2.48 -19.50 -18.19
CA ILE A 38 2.08 -18.24 -18.87
C ILE A 38 3.01 -17.09 -18.49
N PHE A 39 3.29 -16.86 -17.20
CA PHE A 39 4.16 -15.76 -16.77
C PHE A 39 5.64 -15.97 -17.10
N ARG A 40 6.06 -17.20 -17.46
CA ARG A 40 7.42 -17.49 -17.97
C ARG A 40 7.59 -17.31 -19.48
N ILE A 41 6.50 -17.11 -20.24
CA ILE A 41 6.57 -16.87 -21.70
C ILE A 41 7.15 -15.48 -22.03
N VAL A 42 7.24 -14.58 -21.05
CA VAL A 42 7.96 -13.31 -21.23
C VAL A 42 9.45 -13.60 -21.32
N ASP A 43 10.01 -13.38 -22.50
CA ASP A 43 11.43 -13.60 -22.78
C ASP A 43 12.28 -12.70 -21.88
N SER A 44 13.26 -13.30 -21.18
CA SER A 44 14.14 -12.63 -20.20
C SER A 44 15.23 -11.79 -20.87
N LYS A 45 14.99 -11.38 -22.12
CA LYS A 45 15.86 -10.54 -22.95
C LYS A 45 15.49 -9.06 -22.84
N SER A 46 14.98 -8.63 -21.69
CA SER A 46 14.80 -7.20 -21.41
C SER A 46 16.17 -6.56 -21.22
N ASN A 47 16.46 -5.55 -22.03
CA ASN A 47 17.68 -4.77 -21.95
C ASN A 47 17.70 -4.06 -20.57
N PRO A 48 18.59 -4.40 -19.63
CA PRO A 48 18.53 -3.89 -18.24
C PRO A 48 18.64 -2.36 -18.13
N ASN A 49 19.02 -1.71 -19.23
CA ASN A 49 19.14 -0.26 -19.36
C ASN A 49 17.80 0.46 -19.59
N TRP A 50 16.66 -0.24 -19.67
CA TRP A 50 15.34 0.40 -19.79
C TRP A 50 15.10 1.42 -18.67
N VAL A 51 15.61 1.14 -17.47
CA VAL A 51 15.54 2.03 -16.28
C VAL A 51 16.20 3.39 -16.55
N ALA A 52 17.21 3.44 -17.44
CA ALA A 52 17.95 4.65 -17.80
C ALA A 52 17.26 5.46 -18.92
N GLU A 53 16.19 4.96 -19.53
CA GLU A 53 15.42 5.73 -20.51
C GLU A 53 14.63 6.85 -19.81
N SER A 54 14.53 8.00 -20.48
CA SER A 54 13.82 9.17 -19.95
C SER A 54 12.34 8.87 -19.66
N PHE A 55 11.72 7.98 -20.43
CA PHE A 55 10.34 7.54 -20.20
C PHE A 55 10.20 6.74 -18.89
N SER A 56 11.17 5.88 -18.57
CA SER A 56 11.15 5.08 -17.34
C SER A 56 11.36 5.92 -16.09
N SER A 57 12.08 7.05 -16.19
CA SER A 57 12.21 8.01 -15.10
C SER A 57 10.84 8.55 -14.64
N PHE A 58 9.89 8.77 -15.55
CA PHE A 58 8.53 9.19 -15.20
C PHE A 58 7.80 8.12 -14.36
N ILE A 59 7.95 6.85 -14.70
CA ILE A 59 7.32 5.74 -13.98
C ILE A 59 7.94 5.57 -12.58
N ILE A 60 9.27 5.63 -12.48
CA ILE A 60 10.00 5.42 -11.23
C ILE A 60 9.74 6.56 -10.23
N HIS A 61 9.69 7.80 -10.70
CA HIS A 61 9.43 8.97 -9.86
C HIS A 61 7.95 9.23 -9.57
N GLY A 62 7.03 8.39 -10.07
CA GLY A 62 5.60 8.48 -9.78
C GLY A 62 5.27 8.44 -8.27
N PHE A 63 6.17 7.92 -7.44
CA PHE A 63 6.06 7.92 -5.97
C PHE A 63 5.85 9.33 -5.38
N PHE A 64 6.43 10.37 -5.98
CA PHE A 64 6.26 11.75 -5.51
C PHE A 64 4.87 12.34 -5.81
N SER A 65 4.09 11.72 -6.71
CA SER A 65 2.73 12.16 -7.01
C SER A 65 1.76 12.00 -5.83
N VAL A 66 2.15 11.22 -4.83
CA VAL A 66 1.30 10.85 -3.69
C VAL A 66 0.86 12.06 -2.85
N ASP A 67 1.68 13.12 -2.80
CA ASP A 67 1.36 14.36 -2.08
C ASP A 67 0.08 15.03 -2.60
N SER A 68 -0.17 14.94 -3.91
CA SER A 68 -1.39 15.47 -4.52
C SER A 68 -2.64 14.73 -4.03
N PHE A 69 -2.53 13.41 -3.79
CA PHE A 69 -3.65 12.62 -3.29
C PHE A 69 -3.96 12.96 -1.82
N PHE A 70 -2.95 13.20 -0.99
CA PHE A 70 -3.17 13.68 0.38
C PHE A 70 -3.89 15.02 0.40
N PHE A 71 -3.50 15.95 -0.49
CA PHE A 71 -4.15 17.26 -0.58
C PHE A 71 -5.63 17.14 -0.97
N ILE A 72 -5.93 16.39 -2.04
CA ILE A 72 -7.30 16.19 -2.53
C ILE A 72 -8.15 15.45 -1.47
N GLY A 73 -7.60 14.39 -0.86
CA GLY A 73 -8.26 13.62 0.19
C GLY A 73 -8.58 14.47 1.41
N GLY A 74 -7.62 15.26 1.89
CA GLY A 74 -7.80 16.18 3.02
C GLY A 74 -8.84 17.27 2.73
N LEU A 75 -8.82 17.86 1.54
CA LEU A 75 -9.81 18.85 1.12
C LEU A 75 -11.23 18.28 1.09
N LEU A 76 -11.40 17.05 0.59
CA LEU A 76 -12.68 16.37 0.58
C LEU A 76 -13.20 16.12 2.00
N VAL A 77 -12.36 15.59 2.89
CA VAL A 77 -12.73 15.35 4.29
C VAL A 77 -13.12 16.66 4.97
N ALA A 78 -12.34 17.72 4.78
CA ALA A 78 -12.62 19.02 5.38
C ALA A 78 -13.93 19.62 4.90
N THR A 79 -14.16 19.66 3.59
CA THR A 79 -15.38 20.26 3.01
C THR A 79 -16.64 19.48 3.38
N VAL A 80 -16.60 18.15 3.36
CA VAL A 80 -17.73 17.29 3.73
C VAL A 80 -18.02 17.41 5.23
N ALA A 81 -17.00 17.36 6.08
CA ALA A 81 -17.17 17.43 7.52
C ALA A 81 -17.67 18.82 7.98
N LEU A 82 -17.11 19.91 7.44
CA LEU A 82 -17.58 21.28 7.75
C LEU A 82 -19.05 21.46 7.36
N ARG A 83 -19.44 21.05 6.14
CA ARG A 83 -20.85 21.10 5.70
C ARG A 83 -21.78 20.26 6.59
N SER A 84 -21.32 19.11 7.07
CA SER A 84 -22.09 18.28 8.01
C SER A 84 -22.24 18.97 9.37
N MET A 85 -21.18 19.60 9.88
CA MET A 85 -21.23 20.31 11.15
C MET A 85 -22.12 21.55 11.11
N ASP A 86 -22.13 22.29 9.99
CA ASP A 86 -23.04 23.42 9.78
C ASP A 86 -24.51 22.98 9.90
N LYS A 87 -24.86 21.83 9.30
CA LYS A 87 -26.21 21.26 9.36
C LYS A 87 -26.58 20.72 10.76
N SER A 88 -25.60 20.16 11.47
CA SER A 88 -25.81 19.51 12.76
C SER A 88 -25.49 20.41 13.97
N LYS A 89 -25.40 21.73 13.77
CA LYS A 89 -25.07 22.72 14.82
C LYS A 89 -23.77 22.38 15.59
N GLY A 90 -22.74 21.94 14.87
CA GLY A 90 -21.42 21.60 15.43
C GLY A 90 -21.29 20.19 16.00
N LYS A 91 -22.32 19.33 15.89
CA LYS A 91 -22.22 17.93 16.32
C LYS A 91 -21.57 17.08 15.23
N LEU A 92 -20.38 16.54 15.51
CA LEU A 92 -19.69 15.59 14.63
C LEU A 92 -19.69 14.20 15.27
N ASN A 93 -20.31 13.22 14.59
CA ASN A 93 -20.27 11.82 15.01
C ASN A 93 -18.95 11.16 14.60
N VAL A 94 -17.90 11.43 15.38
CA VAL A 94 -16.54 10.93 15.13
C VAL A 94 -16.47 9.39 15.02
N PRO A 95 -17.12 8.60 15.89
CA PRO A 95 -17.07 7.14 15.79
C PRO A 95 -17.71 6.61 14.51
N LEU A 96 -18.82 7.21 14.08
CA LEU A 96 -19.51 6.83 12.84
C LEU A 96 -18.64 7.13 11.62
N MET A 97 -17.94 8.28 11.64
CA MET A 97 -17.01 8.68 10.60
C MET A 97 -15.88 7.65 10.41
N TYR A 98 -15.28 7.17 11.50
CA TYR A 98 -14.26 6.10 11.43
C TYR A 98 -14.82 4.76 10.97
N LEU A 99 -15.98 4.36 11.50
CA LEU A 99 -16.61 3.09 11.17
C LEU A 99 -16.88 2.96 9.66
N HIS A 100 -17.50 3.98 9.06
CA HIS A 100 -17.80 3.99 7.63
C HIS A 100 -16.55 3.84 6.77
N ARG A 101 -15.45 4.45 7.19
CA ARG A 101 -14.18 4.38 6.46
C ARG A 101 -13.53 3.00 6.58
N ILE A 102 -13.48 2.45 7.79
CA ILE A 102 -12.88 1.13 8.07
C ILE A 102 -13.61 0.03 7.31
N ILE A 103 -14.95 0.03 7.32
CA ILE A 103 -15.77 -0.95 6.60
C ILE A 103 -15.51 -0.91 5.09
N ARG A 104 -15.21 0.28 4.53
CA ARG A 104 -14.90 0.41 3.10
C ARG A 104 -13.48 -0.07 2.76
N ILE A 105 -12.50 0.30 3.57
CA ILE A 105 -11.07 0.17 3.23
C ILE A 105 -10.49 -1.18 3.64
N VAL A 106 -10.79 -1.67 4.85
CA VAL A 106 -10.17 -2.88 5.40
C VAL A 106 -10.47 -4.13 4.57
N PRO A 107 -11.71 -4.38 4.08
CA PRO A 107 -11.97 -5.58 3.27
C PRO A 107 -11.19 -5.59 1.96
N ILE A 108 -11.08 -4.43 1.30
CA ILE A 108 -10.33 -4.29 0.04
C ILE A 108 -8.85 -4.55 0.29
N LEU A 109 -8.30 -3.98 1.37
CA LEU A 109 -6.90 -4.18 1.74
C LEU A 109 -6.61 -5.65 2.11
N ALA A 110 -7.51 -6.30 2.85
CA ALA A 110 -7.37 -7.71 3.20
C ALA A 110 -7.34 -8.61 1.96
N ILE A 111 -8.25 -8.38 1.01
CA ILE A 111 -8.26 -9.10 -0.27
C ILE A 111 -6.98 -8.84 -1.05
N ALA A 112 -6.53 -7.57 -1.13
CA ALA A 112 -5.31 -7.22 -1.83
C ALA A 112 -4.07 -7.91 -1.23
N ILE A 113 -3.95 -7.95 0.09
CA ILE A 113 -2.88 -8.67 0.79
C ILE A 113 -2.93 -10.16 0.46
N LEU A 114 -4.11 -10.79 0.51
CA LEU A 114 -4.26 -12.21 0.19
C LEU A 114 -3.88 -12.50 -1.26
N VAL A 115 -4.36 -11.69 -2.21
CA VAL A 115 -4.01 -11.82 -3.62
C VAL A 115 -2.51 -11.66 -3.81
N TYR A 116 -1.88 -10.68 -3.17
CA TYR A 116 -0.45 -10.44 -3.28
C TYR A 116 0.35 -11.64 -2.73
N ILE A 117 0.06 -12.10 -1.51
CA ILE A 117 0.74 -13.26 -0.90
C ILE A 117 0.63 -14.51 -1.79
N LYS A 118 -0.49 -14.71 -2.48
CA LYS A 118 -0.70 -15.88 -3.36
C LYS A 118 -0.11 -15.70 -4.76
N LEU A 119 -0.18 -14.50 -5.34
CA LEU A 119 0.22 -14.21 -6.71
C LEU A 119 1.73 -14.04 -6.83
N THR A 120 2.38 -13.37 -5.89
CA THR A 120 3.80 -13.05 -6.01
C THR A 120 4.71 -14.28 -6.12
N PRO A 121 4.53 -15.41 -5.39
CA PRO A 121 5.34 -16.61 -5.63
C PRO A 121 5.05 -17.30 -6.97
N ILE A 122 3.97 -16.95 -7.67
CA ILE A 122 3.64 -17.46 -9.02
C ILE A 122 4.37 -16.60 -10.07
N VAL A 123 4.45 -15.29 -9.84
CA VAL A 123 5.03 -14.28 -10.76
C VAL A 123 6.54 -14.08 -10.55
N SER A 124 7.12 -14.57 -9.45
CA SER A 124 8.53 -14.41 -9.08
C SER A 124 9.54 -15.16 -9.96
N GLY A 125 9.18 -15.53 -11.19
CA GLY A 125 10.07 -16.17 -12.18
C GLY A 125 10.79 -15.19 -13.11
N GLY A 126 10.51 -13.89 -13.01
CA GLY A 126 11.09 -12.86 -13.87
C GLY A 126 12.54 -12.48 -13.51
N PRO A 127 13.27 -11.81 -14.44
CA PRO A 127 14.68 -11.43 -14.26
C PRO A 127 14.95 -10.52 -13.04
N TYR A 128 13.94 -9.78 -12.58
CA TYR A 128 14.02 -8.94 -11.37
C TYR A 128 14.08 -9.77 -10.07
N PHE A 129 13.68 -11.04 -10.11
CA PHE A 129 13.60 -11.95 -8.95
C PHE A 129 14.72 -13.00 -8.93
N LYS A 130 15.83 -12.75 -9.65
CA LYS A 130 16.97 -13.69 -9.80
C LYS A 130 17.60 -14.15 -8.48
N GLY A 131 17.44 -13.41 -7.37
CA GLY A 131 17.92 -13.76 -6.04
C GLY A 131 16.98 -14.66 -5.21
N GLY A 132 15.89 -15.16 -5.80
CA GLY A 132 14.85 -15.88 -5.06
C GLY A 132 13.87 -14.95 -4.35
N PHE A 133 12.71 -15.50 -4.01
CA PHE A 133 11.63 -14.74 -3.37
C PHE A 133 11.88 -14.64 -1.85
N HIS A 134 12.75 -13.73 -1.42
CA HIS A 134 13.08 -13.51 0.00
C HIS A 134 12.00 -12.78 0.81
N GLY A 135 10.87 -12.41 0.20
CA GLY A 135 9.83 -11.64 0.87
C GLY A 135 8.85 -12.44 1.73
N THR A 136 8.75 -13.77 1.59
CA THR A 136 7.74 -14.61 2.29
C THR A 136 7.68 -14.38 3.81
N ALA A 137 8.84 -14.27 4.46
CA ALA A 137 8.91 -14.02 5.90
C ALA A 137 8.47 -12.59 6.28
N ALA A 138 8.67 -11.61 5.41
CA ALA A 138 8.22 -10.23 5.62
C ALA A 138 6.69 -10.12 5.47
N TYR A 139 6.09 -10.84 4.51
CA TYR A 139 4.63 -10.87 4.36
C TYR A 139 3.95 -11.54 5.57
N GLU A 140 4.46 -12.69 6.04
CA GLU A 140 3.89 -13.43 7.17
C GLU A 140 3.94 -12.68 8.50
N LYS A 141 4.97 -11.85 8.71
CA LYS A 141 5.10 -11.03 9.93
C LYS A 141 4.48 -9.63 9.77
N GLY A 142 4.43 -9.11 8.54
CA GLY A 142 4.02 -7.72 8.26
C GLY A 142 2.55 -7.52 7.93
N TRP A 143 1.81 -8.57 7.52
CA TRP A 143 0.41 -8.42 7.08
C TRP A 143 -0.50 -7.83 8.16
N PHE A 144 -0.31 -8.23 9.42
CA PHE A 144 -1.12 -7.75 10.54
C PHE A 144 -0.92 -6.25 10.78
N TRP A 145 0.34 -5.79 10.78
CA TRP A 145 0.69 -4.38 10.93
C TRP A 145 0.20 -3.52 9.75
N THR A 146 0.14 -4.13 8.56
CA THR A 146 -0.42 -3.50 7.35
C THR A 146 -1.92 -3.27 7.50
N LEU A 147 -2.67 -4.28 7.98
CA LEU A 147 -4.11 -4.17 8.21
C LEU A 147 -4.47 -3.16 9.29
N LEU A 148 -3.60 -2.99 10.29
CA LEU A 148 -3.77 -1.99 11.35
C LEU A 148 -3.32 -0.58 10.96
N PHE A 149 -2.74 -0.37 9.77
CA PHE A 149 -2.21 0.93 9.33
C PHE A 149 -1.06 1.48 10.19
N VAL A 150 -0.30 0.61 10.89
CA VAL A 150 0.81 1.00 11.79
C VAL A 150 2.18 0.56 11.27
N GLN A 151 2.22 -0.07 10.10
CA GLN A 151 3.46 -0.60 9.51
C GLN A 151 4.60 0.43 9.38
N ASN A 152 4.29 1.72 9.23
CA ASN A 152 5.31 2.77 9.10
C ASN A 152 6.17 2.97 10.37
N TYR A 153 5.67 2.55 11.54
CA TYR A 153 6.37 2.71 12.82
C TYR A 153 6.70 1.38 13.50
N ALA A 154 5.84 0.37 13.32
CA ALA A 154 5.91 -0.87 14.11
C ALA A 154 6.86 -1.93 13.54
N THR A 155 7.19 -1.88 12.24
CA THR A 155 8.02 -2.91 11.61
C THR A 155 8.86 -2.32 10.49
N SER A 156 10.09 -2.81 10.35
CA SER A 156 10.91 -2.56 9.15
C SER A 156 10.55 -3.51 7.99
N ASN A 157 9.81 -4.58 8.29
CA ASN A 157 9.37 -5.57 7.31
C ASN A 157 7.96 -5.21 6.84
N ILE A 158 7.88 -4.35 5.82
CA ILE A 158 6.62 -3.92 5.21
C ILE A 158 6.14 -5.04 4.27
N CYS A 159 4.85 -5.38 4.39
CA CYS A 159 4.23 -6.42 3.58
C CYS A 159 4.04 -5.93 2.15
N LEU A 160 3.42 -4.77 1.95
CA LEU A 160 3.31 -4.14 0.64
C LEU A 160 3.90 -2.74 0.72
N ASP A 161 4.94 -2.45 -0.05
CA ASP A 161 5.59 -1.14 0.04
C ASP A 161 4.56 -0.02 -0.18
N HIS A 162 3.74 -0.11 -1.23
CA HIS A 162 2.71 0.89 -1.58
C HIS A 162 1.65 1.15 -0.51
N THR A 163 1.45 0.28 0.48
CA THR A 163 0.44 0.51 1.54
C THR A 163 0.90 1.52 2.57
N TRP A 164 2.16 1.99 2.51
CA TRP A 164 2.68 3.08 3.36
C TRP A 164 1.78 4.32 3.30
N TYR A 165 1.31 4.66 2.09
CA TYR A 165 0.43 5.80 1.83
C TYR A 165 -0.91 5.63 2.55
N TRP A 166 -1.51 4.44 2.47
CA TRP A 166 -2.78 4.13 3.13
C TRP A 166 -2.66 4.23 4.65
N ALA A 167 -1.50 3.82 5.19
CA ALA A 167 -1.21 3.96 6.61
C ALA A 167 -1.16 5.43 7.04
N VAL A 168 -0.44 6.28 6.32
CA VAL A 168 -0.41 7.73 6.58
C VAL A 168 -1.78 8.38 6.43
N ASP A 169 -2.54 8.03 5.38
CA ASP A 169 -3.89 8.54 5.13
C ASP A 169 -4.88 8.20 6.27
N MET A 170 -4.75 7.01 6.89
CA MET A 170 -5.51 6.67 8.09
C MET A 170 -5.07 7.47 9.31
N GLN A 171 -3.78 7.67 9.51
CA GLN A 171 -3.24 8.45 10.63
C GLN A 171 -3.70 9.91 10.55
N LEU A 172 -3.61 10.54 9.38
CA LEU A 172 -4.11 11.89 9.15
C LEU A 172 -5.62 11.99 9.37
N TYR A 173 -6.38 10.96 8.97
CA TYR A 173 -7.81 10.93 9.19
C TYR A 173 -8.20 10.79 10.67
N ILE A 174 -7.43 10.04 11.46
CA ILE A 174 -7.62 9.96 12.92
C ILE A 174 -7.37 11.32 13.59
N ILE A 175 -6.41 12.10 13.08
CA ILE A 175 -6.13 13.46 13.58
C ILE A 175 -7.17 14.48 13.08
N SER A 176 -7.86 14.19 11.97
CA SER A 176 -8.75 15.14 11.30
C SER A 176 -9.86 15.74 12.17
N PRO A 177 -10.60 15.02 13.06
CA PRO A 177 -11.67 15.63 13.83
C PRO A 177 -11.17 16.70 14.78
N LEU A 178 -9.96 16.54 15.33
CA LEU A 178 -9.35 17.53 16.21
C LEU A 178 -9.10 18.84 15.45
N LEU A 179 -8.56 18.73 14.23
CA LEU A 179 -8.36 19.90 13.35
C LEU A 179 -9.69 20.52 12.93
N LEU A 180 -10.70 19.72 12.61
CA LEU A 180 -12.02 20.18 12.16
C LEU A 180 -12.80 20.90 13.28
N ILE A 181 -12.78 20.36 14.50
CA ILE A 181 -13.42 20.98 15.67
C ILE A 181 -12.72 22.31 16.00
N ALA A 182 -11.38 22.34 15.96
CA ALA A 182 -10.62 23.57 16.16
C ALA A 182 -10.97 24.63 15.10
N LEU A 183 -11.08 24.22 13.84
CA LEU A 183 -11.45 25.09 12.73
C LEU A 183 -12.88 25.63 12.85
N TYR A 184 -13.84 24.79 13.25
CA TYR A 184 -15.22 25.21 13.45
C TYR A 184 -15.38 26.19 14.62
N LYS A 185 -14.66 25.97 15.73
CA LYS A 185 -14.77 26.81 16.93
C LYS A 185 -14.04 28.14 16.83
N TRP A 186 -12.87 28.17 16.19
CA TRP A 186 -11.98 29.35 16.17
C TRP A 186 -11.77 29.96 14.77
N GLY A 187 -12.36 29.37 13.73
CA GLY A 187 -12.37 29.91 12.37
C GLY A 187 -10.98 30.28 11.87
N LYS A 188 -10.80 31.55 11.47
CA LYS A 188 -9.56 32.07 10.89
C LYS A 188 -8.35 31.95 11.83
N LYS A 189 -8.54 32.00 13.15
CA LYS A 189 -7.44 31.87 14.13
C LYS A 189 -6.87 30.46 14.17
N ALA A 190 -7.74 29.44 14.11
CA ALA A 190 -7.30 28.05 14.01
C ALA A 190 -6.60 27.77 12.67
N ALA A 191 -7.12 28.31 11.56
CA ALA A 191 -6.46 28.17 10.26
C ALA A 191 -5.02 28.75 10.27
N ALA A 192 -4.83 29.94 10.86
CA ALA A 192 -3.52 30.53 11.03
C ALA A 192 -2.61 29.67 11.92
N GLY A 193 -3.13 29.15 13.04
CA GLY A 193 -2.38 28.26 13.92
C GLY A 193 -1.93 26.95 13.25
N ILE A 194 -2.82 26.34 12.45
CA ILE A 194 -2.50 25.13 11.68
C ILE A 194 -1.43 25.43 10.62
N ALA A 195 -1.54 26.56 9.91
CA ALA A 195 -0.54 26.95 8.91
C ALA A 195 0.84 27.18 9.54
N VAL A 196 0.91 27.86 10.68
CA VAL A 196 2.16 28.05 11.43
C VAL A 196 2.74 26.71 11.89
N LEU A 197 1.91 25.81 12.43
CA LEU A 197 2.35 24.48 12.84
C LEU A 197 2.95 23.69 11.66
N VAL A 198 2.31 23.71 10.50
CA VAL A 198 2.81 23.03 9.30
C VAL A 198 4.16 23.62 8.87
N LEU A 199 4.29 24.96 8.84
CA LEU A 199 5.56 25.61 8.49
C LEU A 199 6.69 25.26 9.47
N LEU A 200 6.40 25.19 10.77
CA LEU A 200 7.36 24.79 11.79
C LEU A 200 7.79 23.33 11.64
N LEU A 201 6.85 22.42 11.36
CA LEU A 201 7.16 21.01 11.13
C LEU A 201 7.97 20.82 9.84
N SER A 202 7.60 21.48 8.75
CA SER A 202 8.33 21.43 7.49
C SER A 202 9.75 21.98 7.61
N SER A 203 9.93 23.10 8.32
CA SER A 203 11.27 23.67 8.55
C SER A 203 12.13 22.79 9.46
N CYS A 204 11.56 22.19 10.50
CA CYS A 204 12.25 21.23 11.36
C CYS A 204 12.72 19.98 10.58
N LEU A 205 11.85 19.43 9.73
CA LEU A 205 12.19 18.30 8.87
C LEU A 205 13.32 18.67 7.90
N PHE A 206 13.21 19.82 7.22
CA PHE A 206 14.24 20.29 6.30
C PHE A 206 15.60 20.49 6.99
N ALA A 207 15.60 21.08 8.19
CA ALA A 207 16.82 21.25 8.99
C ALA A 207 17.44 19.89 9.36
N THR A 208 16.62 18.93 9.79
CA THR A 208 17.06 17.57 10.14
C THR A 208 17.67 16.85 8.92
N MET A 209 17.06 17.00 7.74
CA MET A 209 17.58 16.42 6.50
C MET A 209 18.95 16.98 6.11
N ILE A 210 19.13 18.29 6.23
CA ILE A 210 20.42 18.95 5.96
C ILE A 210 21.50 18.47 6.94
N VAL A 211 21.18 18.42 8.23
CA VAL A 211 22.14 18.05 9.28
C VAL A 211 22.59 16.59 9.11
N ASN A 212 21.65 15.68 8.86
CA ASN A 212 21.93 14.25 8.72
C ASN A 212 22.40 13.84 7.31
N LYS A 213 22.53 14.79 6.37
CA LYS A 213 22.94 14.55 4.98
C LYS A 213 22.12 13.45 4.30
N TYR A 214 20.82 13.39 4.56
CA TYR A 214 19.94 12.43 3.86
C TYR A 214 19.83 12.82 2.39
N SER A 215 20.22 11.92 1.48
CA SER A 215 20.03 12.10 0.04
C SER A 215 18.59 11.77 -0.35
N LEU A 216 17.92 12.71 -1.01
CA LEU A 216 16.55 12.52 -1.55
C LEU A 216 16.49 11.48 -2.69
N LEU A 217 17.62 11.18 -3.31
CA LEU A 217 17.75 10.17 -4.35
C LEU A 217 18.23 8.85 -3.74
N PHE A 218 17.43 7.79 -3.88
CA PHE A 218 17.90 6.42 -3.73
C PHE A 218 19.02 6.22 -4.77
N LYS A 219 20.24 5.95 -4.30
CA LYS A 219 21.39 5.65 -5.15
C LYS A 219 21.32 4.22 -5.66
#